data_AF-A0A1F8D9B9-F1
#
_entry.id   AF-A0A1F8D9B9-F1
#
_cell.length_a   1.000
_cell.length_b   1.000
_cell.length_c   1.000
_cell.angle_alpha   90.00
_cell.angle_beta   90.00
_cell.angle_gamma   90.00
#
_symmetry.space_group_name_H-M   'P 1'
#
loop_
_entity.id
_entity.type
_entity.pdbx_description
1 polymer ?
#
loop_
_entity_poly.entity_id
_entity_poly.type
_entity_poly.pdbx_seq_one_letter_code
_entity_poly.pdbx_strand_id
1 'polypeptide(L)'
;MRSLPKNEGGQALLLVLLSMAVVLTVVLSILSRTVTDIAVTSRGEEALRAFSAAEAGVEQALVVGSSLDCTPQNPCSIGDATFSADVSGFAAGTQEFANPVALASGESLLFWFVAHDADGNLICDASNPCFTGSQFRICWGKPGTPSGNATTPAVEISTFYAFTPGNLGTTRIARITADPNATRRSSNNFSADDGGACTIGSESFAFQKTVDLAFLGVPAGSYGTQNGLQFAKVRLFYNTDISHEAGINVNFAGNTLLPSQGIRIESVGASGQANRKIDVFQGFGEPPPVFDVAIFSVGGITK
;
A
#
# COMPACT_ATOMS: atom_id res chain seq x y z
N MET A 1 -47.20 85.22 -4.05
CA MET A 1 -47.18 83.75 -3.96
C MET A 1 -46.19 83.35 -2.88
N ARG A 2 -46.69 82.89 -1.73
CA ARG A 2 -45.89 82.54 -0.54
C ARG A 2 -45.96 81.02 -0.44
N SER A 3 -44.83 80.32 -0.56
CA SER A 3 -44.79 78.86 -0.45
C SER A 3 -45.15 78.45 0.99
N LEU A 4 -46.02 77.46 1.10
CA LEU A 4 -46.35 76.80 2.36
C LEU A 4 -45.28 75.73 2.66
N PRO A 5 -44.75 75.64 3.89
CA PRO A 5 -43.86 74.54 4.28
C PRO A 5 -44.69 73.26 4.45
N LYS A 6 -44.27 72.17 3.81
CA LYS A 6 -44.84 70.83 4.04
C LYS A 6 -44.37 70.31 5.40
N ASN A 7 -45.30 69.78 6.20
CA ASN A 7 -44.99 69.15 7.48
C ASN A 7 -44.17 67.87 7.29
N GLU A 8 -42.89 67.91 7.66
CA GLU A 8 -41.91 66.81 7.60
C GLU A 8 -42.04 65.78 8.76
N GLY A 9 -43.24 65.61 9.32
CA GLY A 9 -43.48 64.70 10.46
C GLY A 9 -43.36 63.21 10.10
N GLY A 10 -43.63 62.85 8.84
CA GLY A 10 -43.51 61.47 8.36
C GLY A 10 -42.09 61.05 7.99
N GLN A 11 -41.23 62.01 7.62
CA GLN A 11 -39.84 61.72 7.23
C GLN A 11 -38.94 61.40 8.42
N ALA A 12 -39.16 62.02 9.58
CA ALA A 12 -38.38 61.74 10.79
C ALA A 12 -38.56 60.28 11.28
N LEU A 13 -39.80 59.77 11.28
CA LEU A 13 -40.09 58.38 11.62
C LEU A 13 -39.42 57.40 10.64
N LEU A 14 -39.48 57.71 9.34
CA LEU A 14 -38.85 56.90 8.30
C LEU A 14 -37.33 56.85 8.45
N LEU A 15 -36.68 57.97 8.79
CA LEU A 15 -35.23 58.01 9.01
C LEU A 15 -34.80 57.19 10.24
N VAL A 16 -35.59 57.20 11.31
CA VAL A 16 -35.34 56.38 12.50
C VAL A 16 -35.57 54.90 12.21
N LEU A 17 -36.65 54.55 11.51
CA LEU A 17 -36.90 53.16 11.10
C LEU A 17 -35.82 52.64 10.14
N LEU A 18 -35.39 53.47 9.19
CA LEU A 18 -34.31 53.14 8.26
C LEU A 18 -32.99 52.93 9.03
N SER A 19 -32.64 53.81 9.96
CA SER A 19 -31.41 53.67 10.73
C SER A 19 -31.41 52.43 11.63
N MET A 20 -32.54 52.12 12.28
CA MET A 20 -32.69 50.88 13.05
C MET A 20 -32.57 49.63 12.18
N ALA A 21 -33.17 49.63 10.98
CA ALA A 21 -33.05 48.52 10.04
C ALA A 21 -31.61 48.32 9.57
N VAL A 22 -30.87 49.40 9.30
CA VAL A 22 -29.46 49.33 8.92
C VAL A 22 -28.61 48.80 10.07
N VAL A 23 -28.82 49.27 11.31
CA VAL A 23 -28.07 48.78 12.47
C VAL A 23 -28.34 47.29 12.70
N LEU A 24 -29.60 46.85 12.61
CA LEU A 24 -29.95 45.45 12.78
C LEU A 24 -29.31 44.56 11.71
N THR A 25 -29.34 44.98 10.44
CA THR A 25 -28.74 44.21 9.35
C THR A 25 -27.21 44.09 9.49
N VAL A 26 -26.54 45.15 9.93
CA VAL A 26 -25.09 45.11 10.22
C VAL A 26 -24.78 44.15 11.37
N VAL A 27 -25.53 44.22 12.48
CA VAL A 27 -25.33 43.31 13.63
C VAL A 27 -25.57 41.85 13.24
N LEU A 28 -26.64 41.56 12.51
CA LEU A 28 -26.94 40.20 12.04
C LEU A 28 -25.86 39.68 11.08
N SER A 29 -25.34 40.55 10.21
CA SER A 29 -24.28 40.21 9.27
C SER A 29 -22.98 39.82 9.98
N ILE A 30 -22.57 40.60 10.99
CA ILE A 30 -21.37 40.31 11.80
C ILE A 30 -21.56 39.00 12.56
N LEU A 31 -22.69 38.82 13.25
CA LEU A 31 -22.98 37.59 14.00
C LEU A 31 -22.99 36.36 13.09
N SER A 32 -23.63 36.45 11.92
CA SER A 32 -23.68 35.37 10.94
C SER A 32 -22.27 34.96 10.48
N ARG A 33 -21.42 35.94 10.18
CA ARG A 33 -20.03 35.70 9.78
C ARG A 33 -19.23 35.07 10.92
N THR A 34 -19.31 35.60 12.14
CA THR A 34 -18.60 35.05 13.31
C THR A 34 -19.05 33.64 13.65
N VAL A 35 -20.34 33.34 13.64
CA VAL A 35 -20.86 31.98 13.88
C VAL A 35 -20.37 31.01 12.80
N THR A 36 -20.36 31.46 11.54
CA THR A 36 -19.83 30.66 10.43
C THR A 36 -18.34 30.40 10.59
N ASP A 37 -17.55 31.43 10.89
CA ASP A 37 -16.11 31.31 11.07
C ASP A 37 -15.79 30.36 12.24
N ILE A 38 -16.45 30.52 13.40
CA ILE A 38 -16.29 29.61 14.56
C ILE A 38 -16.68 28.18 14.19
N ALA A 39 -17.80 27.98 13.49
CA ALA A 39 -18.24 26.64 13.09
C ALA A 39 -17.26 25.99 12.11
N VAL A 40 -16.67 26.76 11.19
CA VAL A 40 -15.64 26.26 10.27
C VAL A 40 -14.36 25.91 11.03
N THR A 41 -13.91 26.78 11.95
CA THR A 41 -12.72 26.51 12.78
C THR A 41 -12.93 25.29 13.67
N SER A 42 -14.07 25.15 14.35
CA SER A 42 -14.39 23.99 15.20
C SER A 42 -14.36 22.69 14.40
N ARG A 43 -15.01 22.67 13.22
CA ARG A 43 -14.97 21.49 12.34
C ARG A 43 -13.55 21.19 11.84
N GLY A 44 -12.74 22.22 11.62
CA GLY A 44 -11.32 22.07 11.27
C GLY A 44 -10.52 21.41 12.39
N GLU A 45 -10.66 21.89 13.62
CA GLU A 45 -10.01 21.30 14.80
C GLU A 45 -10.49 19.87 15.07
N GLU A 46 -11.80 19.63 15.02
CA GLU A 46 -12.39 18.30 15.16
C GLU A 46 -11.85 17.33 14.10
N ALA A 47 -11.72 17.77 12.85
CA ALA A 47 -11.15 16.94 11.78
C ALA A 47 -9.68 16.60 12.01
N LEU A 48 -8.88 17.53 12.55
CA LEU A 48 -7.49 17.27 12.90
C LEU A 48 -7.39 16.29 14.07
N ARG A 49 -8.21 16.46 15.12
CA ARG A 49 -8.26 15.52 16.26
C ARG A 49 -8.71 14.13 15.84
N ALA A 50 -9.73 14.03 14.98
CA ALA A 50 -10.18 12.76 14.41
C ALA A 50 -9.07 12.07 13.60
N PHE A 51 -8.26 12.84 12.85
CA PHE A 51 -7.12 12.30 12.12
C PHE A 51 -6.02 11.80 13.08
N SER A 52 -5.64 12.58 14.09
CA SER A 52 -4.66 12.15 15.08
C SER A 52 -5.12 10.93 15.88
N ALA A 53 -6.42 10.81 16.18
CA ALA A 53 -6.96 9.61 16.80
C ALA A 53 -6.86 8.38 15.87
N ALA A 54 -7.13 8.55 14.57
CA ALA A 54 -6.94 7.49 13.58
C ALA A 54 -5.45 7.06 13.48
N GLU A 55 -4.52 8.01 13.46
CA GLU A 55 -3.08 7.72 13.45
C GLU A 55 -2.67 6.94 14.70
N ALA A 56 -3.12 7.34 15.88
CA ALA A 56 -2.86 6.62 17.12
C ALA A 56 -3.41 5.19 17.09
N GLY A 57 -4.57 4.97 16.45
CA GLY A 57 -5.09 3.63 16.23
C GLY A 57 -4.21 2.77 15.32
N VAL A 58 -3.61 3.35 14.29
CA VAL A 58 -2.61 2.66 13.45
C VAL A 58 -1.38 2.31 14.28
N GLU A 59 -0.83 3.25 15.04
CA GLU A 59 0.37 3.02 15.87
C GLU A 59 0.13 1.93 16.92
N GLN A 60 -1.05 1.93 17.56
CA GLN A 60 -1.38 0.90 18.54
C GLN A 60 -1.57 -0.47 17.87
N ALA A 61 -2.18 -0.51 16.69
CA ALA A 61 -2.30 -1.74 15.89
C ALA A 61 -0.93 -2.27 15.42
N LEU A 62 0.03 -1.39 15.10
CA LEU A 62 1.40 -1.79 14.74
C LEU A 62 2.17 -2.41 15.92
N VAL A 63 1.87 -1.99 17.16
CA VAL A 63 2.53 -2.49 18.37
C VAL A 63 1.86 -3.76 18.92
N VAL A 64 0.53 -3.78 18.95
CA VAL A 64 -0.26 -4.82 19.63
C VAL A 64 -0.78 -5.89 18.65
N GLY A 65 -0.77 -5.59 17.35
CA GLY A 65 -1.24 -6.49 16.30
C GLY A 65 -2.74 -6.78 16.42
N SER A 66 -3.12 -8.02 16.12
CA SER A 66 -4.51 -8.50 16.15
C SER A 66 -5.11 -8.63 17.56
N SER A 67 -4.34 -8.39 18.62
CA SER A 67 -4.82 -8.39 20.01
C SER A 67 -5.39 -7.04 20.47
N LEU A 68 -5.50 -6.07 19.55
CA LEU A 68 -6.09 -4.76 19.82
C LEU A 68 -7.60 -4.87 20.07
N ASP A 69 -8.06 -4.41 21.25
CA ASP A 69 -9.47 -4.44 21.66
C ASP A 69 -10.26 -3.17 21.25
N CYS A 70 -9.64 -2.28 20.46
CA CYS A 70 -10.23 -1.03 19.99
C CYS A 70 -11.04 -1.26 18.71
N THR A 71 -12.21 -1.89 18.83
CA THR A 71 -13.06 -2.25 17.69
C THR A 71 -14.14 -1.18 17.42
N PRO A 72 -14.81 -1.18 16.25
CA PRO A 72 -15.92 -0.26 16.00
C PRO A 72 -17.05 -0.35 17.04
N GLN A 73 -17.21 -1.51 17.70
CA GLN A 73 -18.19 -1.75 18.75
C GLN A 73 -17.69 -1.34 20.15
N ASN A 74 -16.37 -1.24 20.33
CA ASN A 74 -15.72 -0.83 21.57
C ASN A 74 -14.55 0.14 21.25
N PRO A 75 -14.85 1.39 20.84
CA PRO A 75 -13.81 2.32 20.43
C PRO A 75 -13.00 2.81 21.64
N CYS A 76 -11.69 2.96 21.43
CA CYS A 76 -10.78 3.51 22.41
C CYS A 76 -10.75 5.03 22.35
N SER A 77 -10.43 5.69 23.47
CA SER A 77 -10.48 7.15 23.59
C SER A 77 -9.09 7.76 23.83
N ILE A 78 -8.83 8.88 23.17
CA ILE A 78 -7.63 9.72 23.36
C ILE A 78 -8.13 11.16 23.55
N GLY A 79 -8.20 11.60 24.82
CA GLY A 79 -8.85 12.85 25.17
C GLY A 79 -10.34 12.82 24.79
N ASP A 80 -10.79 13.81 24.03
CA ASP A 80 -12.17 13.93 23.55
C ASP A 80 -12.41 13.26 22.18
N ALA A 81 -11.38 12.61 21.63
CA ALA A 81 -11.47 11.85 20.39
C ALA A 81 -11.51 10.34 20.68
N THR A 82 -12.06 9.59 19.74
CA THR A 82 -12.11 8.13 19.79
C THR A 82 -11.53 7.52 18.53
N PHE A 83 -11.06 6.29 18.62
CA PHE A 83 -10.62 5.53 17.47
C PHE A 83 -11.00 4.05 17.60
N SER A 84 -11.12 3.40 16.45
CA SER A 84 -11.19 1.95 16.32
C SER A 84 -10.28 1.52 15.19
N ALA A 85 -9.55 0.42 15.35
CA ALA A 85 -8.73 -0.15 14.29
C ALA A 85 -9.01 -1.64 14.10
N ASP A 86 -9.01 -2.06 12.84
CA ASP A 86 -9.14 -3.45 12.41
C ASP A 86 -7.81 -3.89 11.77
N VAL A 87 -7.34 -5.06 12.17
CA VAL A 87 -6.07 -5.65 11.69
C VAL A 87 -6.40 -6.95 10.98
N SER A 88 -6.13 -7.00 9.68
CA SER A 88 -6.43 -8.18 8.85
C SER A 88 -5.29 -8.52 7.88
N GLY A 89 -5.26 -9.76 7.42
CA GLY A 89 -4.29 -10.17 6.40
C GLY A 89 -4.59 -9.53 5.04
N PHE A 90 -3.59 -8.88 4.44
CA PHE A 90 -3.72 -8.27 3.12
C PHE A 90 -3.55 -9.32 2.02
N ALA A 91 -4.43 -9.27 1.03
CA ALA A 91 -4.44 -10.16 -0.15
C ALA A 91 -4.35 -11.67 0.17
N ALA A 92 -4.90 -12.11 1.30
CA ALA A 92 -4.93 -13.52 1.66
C ALA A 92 -5.93 -14.29 0.80
N GLY A 93 -5.55 -15.47 0.31
CA GLY A 93 -6.43 -16.33 -0.46
C GLY A 93 -6.72 -15.82 -1.88
N THR A 94 -5.88 -14.96 -2.44
CA THR A 94 -6.01 -14.49 -3.82
C THR A 94 -5.05 -15.23 -4.75
N GLN A 95 -5.35 -15.23 -6.06
CA GLN A 95 -4.43 -15.72 -7.09
C GLN A 95 -3.55 -14.62 -7.68
N GLU A 96 -3.87 -13.37 -7.37
CA GLU A 96 -3.19 -12.22 -7.95
C GLU A 96 -3.00 -11.16 -6.86
N PHE A 97 -1.87 -10.48 -6.92
CA PHE A 97 -1.53 -9.42 -5.99
C PHE A 97 -0.65 -8.37 -6.67
N ALA A 98 -1.13 -7.12 -6.72
CA ALA A 98 -0.34 -5.97 -7.14
C ALA A 98 0.18 -5.27 -5.88
N ASN A 99 1.51 -5.15 -5.75
CA ASN A 99 2.08 -4.47 -4.60
C ASN A 99 1.90 -2.94 -4.77
N PRO A 100 1.34 -2.23 -3.77
CA PRO A 100 1.14 -0.78 -3.87
C PRO A 100 2.45 0.03 -3.81
N VAL A 101 3.57 -0.59 -3.47
CA VAL A 101 4.89 0.07 -3.38
C VAL A 101 5.60 0.02 -4.73
N ALA A 102 5.95 1.19 -5.25
CA ALA A 102 6.77 1.32 -6.46
C ALA A 102 8.26 1.17 -6.12
N LEU A 103 9.01 0.46 -6.97
CA LEU A 103 10.43 0.17 -6.82
C LEU A 103 11.28 1.05 -7.73
N ALA A 104 12.28 1.71 -7.16
CA ALA A 104 13.38 2.33 -7.90
C ALA A 104 14.45 1.28 -8.29
N SER A 105 15.38 1.67 -9.17
CA SER A 105 16.48 0.79 -9.58
C SER A 105 17.34 0.35 -8.38
N GLY A 106 17.48 -0.95 -8.19
CA GLY A 106 18.23 -1.58 -7.10
C GLY A 106 17.37 -1.95 -5.89
N GLU A 107 16.16 -1.40 -5.79
CA GLU A 107 15.20 -1.77 -4.75
C GLU A 107 14.56 -3.13 -5.05
N SER A 108 14.13 -3.81 -3.99
CA SER A 108 13.47 -5.09 -4.06
C SER A 108 12.21 -5.15 -3.21
N LEU A 109 11.29 -6.02 -3.60
CA LEU A 109 10.15 -6.42 -2.78
C LEU A 109 10.07 -7.95 -2.69
N LEU A 110 9.27 -8.44 -1.75
CA LEU A 110 8.99 -9.84 -1.55
C LEU A 110 7.52 -10.16 -1.85
N PHE A 111 7.31 -11.30 -2.48
CA PHE A 111 6.02 -11.99 -2.54
C PHE A 111 6.13 -13.28 -1.74
N TRP A 112 5.28 -13.43 -0.73
CA TRP A 112 5.35 -14.55 0.20
C TRP A 112 4.57 -15.76 -0.32
N PHE A 113 5.19 -16.93 -0.22
CA PHE A 113 4.54 -18.21 -0.51
C PHE A 113 4.19 -18.98 0.77
N VAL A 114 4.68 -18.55 1.92
CA VAL A 114 4.37 -19.11 3.24
C VAL A 114 3.56 -18.12 4.06
N ALA A 115 2.62 -18.63 4.84
CA ALA A 115 1.81 -17.81 5.72
C ALA A 115 2.60 -17.38 6.97
N HIS A 116 2.11 -16.34 7.63
CA HIS A 116 2.69 -15.83 8.87
C HIS A 116 1.64 -15.92 9.99
N ASP A 117 2.08 -16.24 11.20
CA ASP A 117 1.24 -16.13 12.39
C ASP A 117 1.13 -14.67 12.87
N ALA A 118 0.42 -14.45 13.99
CA ALA A 118 0.23 -13.11 14.56
C ALA A 118 1.54 -12.46 15.04
N ASP A 119 2.57 -13.25 15.34
CA ASP A 119 3.88 -12.80 15.78
C ASP A 119 4.85 -12.62 14.59
N GLY A 120 4.41 -12.91 13.37
CA GLY A 120 5.22 -12.83 12.15
C GLY A 120 6.15 -14.03 11.93
N ASN A 121 5.94 -15.16 12.61
CA ASN A 121 6.67 -16.39 12.31
C ASN A 121 6.06 -17.12 11.12
N LEU A 122 6.92 -17.81 10.37
CA LEU A 122 6.49 -18.64 9.25
C LEU A 122 5.65 -19.84 9.75
N ILE A 123 4.45 -19.98 9.20
CA ILE A 123 3.52 -21.06 9.52
C ILE A 123 2.90 -21.63 8.25
N CYS A 124 2.60 -22.93 8.28
CA CYS A 124 1.95 -23.61 7.18
C CYS A 124 1.14 -24.79 7.70
N ASP A 125 -0.18 -24.62 7.79
CA ASP A 125 -1.08 -25.62 8.29
C ASP A 125 -2.45 -25.54 7.58
N ALA A 126 -3.44 -26.29 8.07
CA ALA A 126 -4.77 -26.30 7.48
C ALA A 126 -5.52 -24.95 7.60
N SER A 127 -5.21 -24.16 8.63
CA SER A 127 -5.80 -22.84 8.89
C SER A 127 -5.05 -21.73 8.16
N ASN A 128 -3.75 -21.92 7.91
CA ASN A 128 -2.84 -20.99 7.26
C ASN A 128 -2.13 -21.69 6.08
N PRO A 129 -2.82 -21.88 4.94
CA PRO A 129 -2.26 -22.62 3.82
C PRO A 129 -1.14 -21.86 3.13
N CYS A 130 -0.05 -22.55 2.82
CA CYS A 130 0.99 -22.02 1.93
C CYS A 130 0.63 -22.21 0.46
N PHE A 131 1.25 -21.37 -0.36
CA PHE A 131 1.25 -21.54 -1.79
C PHE A 131 2.06 -22.80 -2.19
N THR A 132 1.46 -23.58 -3.07
CA THR A 132 2.09 -24.70 -3.79
C THR A 132 1.71 -24.56 -5.25
N GLY A 133 2.70 -24.68 -6.13
CA GLY A 133 2.52 -24.45 -7.56
C GLY A 133 3.86 -24.44 -8.27
N SER A 134 3.91 -24.94 -9.50
CA SER A 134 5.15 -25.02 -10.29
C SER A 134 5.46 -23.73 -11.04
N GLN A 135 4.48 -22.85 -11.19
CA GLN A 135 4.59 -21.65 -12.03
C GLN A 135 3.99 -20.43 -11.34
N PHE A 136 4.59 -19.28 -11.55
CA PHE A 136 3.98 -17.99 -11.23
C PHE A 136 4.49 -16.95 -12.22
N ARG A 137 3.79 -15.84 -12.32
CA ARG A 137 4.14 -14.74 -13.22
C ARG A 137 4.38 -13.48 -12.42
N ILE A 138 5.48 -12.81 -12.74
CA ILE A 138 5.75 -11.47 -12.24
C ILE A 138 5.44 -10.48 -13.34
N CYS A 139 4.71 -9.43 -12.99
CA CYS A 139 4.34 -8.34 -13.86
C CYS A 139 4.97 -7.06 -13.31
N TRP A 140 5.56 -6.23 -14.17
CA TRP A 140 6.25 -5.01 -13.73
C TRP A 140 6.22 -3.92 -14.80
N GLY A 141 6.58 -2.71 -14.37
CA GLY A 141 6.65 -1.55 -15.25
C GLY A 141 5.29 -0.89 -15.43
N LYS A 142 5.27 0.44 -15.41
CA LYS A 142 4.02 1.22 -15.51
C LYS A 142 3.41 1.06 -16.91
N PRO A 143 2.08 1.15 -17.05
CA PRO A 143 1.43 1.12 -18.36
C PRO A 143 2.06 2.10 -19.35
N GLY A 144 2.31 1.65 -20.58
CA GLY A 144 2.90 2.48 -21.64
C GLY A 144 4.41 2.67 -21.54
N THR A 145 5.10 2.05 -20.59
CA THR A 145 6.57 2.07 -20.55
C THR A 145 7.14 1.42 -21.83
N PRO A 146 7.97 2.11 -22.62
CA PRO A 146 8.54 1.54 -23.85
C PRO A 146 9.57 0.46 -23.51
N SER A 147 9.65 -0.59 -24.34
CA SER A 147 10.60 -1.69 -24.14
C SER A 147 12.05 -1.37 -24.55
N GLY A 148 12.26 -0.34 -25.39
CA GLY A 148 13.57 -0.05 -26.00
C GLY A 148 14.40 1.06 -25.34
N ASN A 149 13.92 1.67 -24.25
CA ASN A 149 14.61 2.81 -23.64
C ASN A 149 15.74 2.37 -22.70
N ALA A 150 16.75 3.22 -22.55
CA ALA A 150 17.82 2.99 -21.59
C ALA A 150 17.29 2.84 -20.14
N THR A 151 16.18 3.53 -19.83
CA THR A 151 15.51 3.50 -18.53
C THR A 151 14.43 2.44 -18.39
N THR A 152 14.21 1.60 -19.41
CA THR A 152 13.24 0.50 -19.32
C THR A 152 13.64 -0.45 -18.19
N PRO A 153 12.73 -0.75 -17.24
CA PRO A 153 13.04 -1.60 -16.09
C PRO A 153 13.30 -3.04 -16.54
N ALA A 154 14.48 -3.57 -16.16
CA ALA A 154 14.72 -5.01 -16.14
C ALA A 154 14.42 -5.56 -14.75
N VAL A 155 14.23 -6.87 -14.64
CA VAL A 155 13.87 -7.54 -13.39
C VAL A 155 14.78 -8.73 -13.10
N GLU A 156 15.13 -8.93 -11.83
CA GLU A 156 15.64 -10.18 -11.27
C GLU A 156 14.60 -10.75 -10.33
N ILE A 157 14.26 -12.02 -10.52
CA ILE A 157 13.33 -12.76 -9.69
C ILE A 157 14.13 -13.90 -9.04
N SER A 158 14.29 -13.81 -7.72
CA SER A 158 14.96 -14.82 -6.89
C SER A 158 13.92 -15.57 -6.07
N THR A 159 13.67 -16.83 -6.39
CA THR A 159 12.75 -17.69 -5.65
C THR A 159 13.50 -18.48 -4.59
N PHE A 160 13.11 -18.31 -3.34
CA PHE A 160 13.66 -19.03 -2.19
C PHE A 160 12.78 -20.23 -1.88
N TYR A 161 13.40 -21.40 -1.77
CA TYR A 161 12.71 -22.66 -1.49
C TYR A 161 13.55 -23.56 -0.58
N ALA A 162 12.90 -24.29 0.31
CA ALA A 162 13.51 -25.35 1.09
C ALA A 162 13.61 -26.62 0.25
N PHE A 163 14.83 -27.14 0.05
CA PHE A 163 15.04 -28.40 -0.67
C PHE A 163 14.38 -29.59 0.04
N THR A 164 14.35 -29.56 1.37
CA THR A 164 13.54 -30.45 2.20
C THR A 164 12.43 -29.61 2.84
N PRO A 165 11.17 -29.74 2.39
CA PRO A 165 10.06 -28.94 2.90
C PRO A 165 9.98 -28.97 4.44
N GLY A 166 9.79 -27.81 5.05
CA GLY A 166 9.77 -27.63 6.51
C GLY A 166 11.14 -27.52 7.17
N ASN A 167 12.25 -27.69 6.43
CA ASN A 167 13.60 -27.47 6.94
C ASN A 167 14.28 -26.27 6.24
N LEU A 168 14.22 -25.10 6.90
CA LEU A 168 14.83 -23.85 6.42
C LEU A 168 16.36 -23.92 6.28
N GLY A 169 17.04 -24.85 6.97
CA GLY A 169 18.49 -25.08 6.80
C GLY A 169 18.87 -25.63 5.42
N THR A 170 17.88 -26.10 4.65
CA THR A 170 18.06 -26.61 3.28
C THR A 170 17.64 -25.61 2.20
N THR A 171 17.49 -24.33 2.58
CA THR A 171 17.04 -23.28 1.67
C THR A 171 18.03 -23.08 0.52
N ARG A 172 17.48 -22.97 -0.68
CA ARG A 172 18.18 -22.72 -1.94
C ARG A 172 17.46 -21.61 -2.69
N ILE A 173 18.16 -21.03 -3.66
CA ILE A 173 17.66 -19.93 -4.47
C ILE A 173 17.66 -20.36 -5.93
N ALA A 174 16.53 -20.21 -6.60
CA ALA A 174 16.41 -20.28 -8.06
C ALA A 174 16.25 -18.87 -8.61
N ARG A 175 17.06 -18.47 -9.59
CA ARG A 175 17.07 -17.11 -10.13
C ARG A 175 16.73 -17.10 -11.61
N ILE A 176 15.94 -16.12 -12.01
CA ILE A 176 15.71 -15.77 -13.41
C ILE A 176 15.74 -14.26 -13.56
N THR A 177 16.30 -13.79 -14.67
CA THR A 177 16.37 -12.38 -15.01
C THR A 177 15.69 -12.13 -16.34
N ALA A 178 14.99 -11.02 -16.46
CA ALA A 178 14.31 -10.63 -17.69
C ALA A 178 14.52 -9.15 -17.99
N ASP A 179 14.78 -8.85 -19.25
CA ASP A 179 15.02 -7.49 -19.73
C ASP A 179 14.24 -7.25 -21.04
N PRO A 180 13.23 -6.35 -21.01
CA PRO A 180 12.49 -5.98 -22.21
C PRO A 180 13.35 -5.25 -23.26
N ASN A 181 14.45 -4.62 -22.84
CA ASN A 181 15.34 -3.91 -23.75
C ASN A 181 16.28 -4.86 -24.49
N ALA A 182 15.86 -5.24 -25.70
CA ALA A 182 16.61 -6.13 -26.58
C ALA A 182 18.04 -5.65 -26.88
N THR A 183 18.30 -4.34 -26.94
CA THR A 183 19.65 -3.82 -27.21
C THR A 183 20.59 -4.05 -26.03
N ARG A 184 20.06 -3.97 -24.80
CA ARG A 184 20.81 -4.13 -23.55
C ARG A 184 21.06 -5.59 -23.18
N ARG A 185 20.19 -6.52 -23.61
CA ARG A 185 20.36 -7.96 -23.35
C ARG A 185 21.70 -8.54 -23.81
N SER A 186 22.28 -7.98 -24.87
CA SER A 186 23.59 -8.41 -25.38
C SER A 186 24.75 -8.12 -24.42
N SER A 187 24.60 -7.15 -23.51
CA SER A 187 25.65 -6.74 -22.58
C SER A 187 25.42 -7.24 -21.15
N ASN A 188 24.16 -7.40 -20.71
CA ASN A 188 23.84 -7.86 -19.35
C ASN A 188 23.52 -9.37 -19.25
N ASN A 189 23.36 -10.07 -20.38
CA ASN A 189 23.01 -11.50 -20.45
C ASN A 189 21.65 -11.85 -19.82
N PHE A 190 20.72 -10.90 -19.73
CA PHE A 190 19.36 -11.17 -19.24
C PHE A 190 18.52 -11.83 -20.32
N SER A 191 17.53 -12.64 -19.91
CA SER A 191 16.59 -13.25 -20.86
C SER A 191 15.54 -12.24 -21.34
N ALA A 192 14.79 -12.60 -22.38
CA ALA A 192 13.64 -11.80 -22.79
C ALA A 192 12.47 -11.92 -21.80
N ASP A 193 11.68 -10.87 -21.67
CA ASP A 193 10.34 -10.94 -21.12
C ASP A 193 9.43 -11.79 -22.03
N ASP A 194 8.27 -12.22 -21.53
CA ASP A 194 7.36 -13.09 -22.30
C ASP A 194 6.55 -12.31 -23.36
N GLY A 195 6.72 -10.99 -23.42
CA GLY A 195 6.03 -10.10 -24.33
C GLY A 195 4.59 -9.77 -23.90
N GLY A 196 4.12 -8.60 -24.34
CA GLY A 196 2.77 -8.12 -24.05
C GLY A 196 2.62 -7.52 -22.64
N ALA A 197 1.49 -6.82 -22.44
CA ALA A 197 1.12 -6.28 -21.15
C ALA A 197 0.57 -7.37 -20.23
N CYS A 198 0.67 -7.15 -18.93
CA CYS A 198 0.03 -7.97 -17.90
C CYS A 198 -1.00 -7.14 -17.14
N THR A 199 -2.04 -7.80 -16.65
CA THR A 199 -3.06 -7.17 -15.80
C THR A 199 -3.23 -8.02 -14.55
N ILE A 200 -3.26 -7.36 -13.39
CA ILE A 200 -3.56 -7.97 -12.09
C ILE A 200 -4.70 -7.15 -11.48
N GLY A 201 -5.89 -7.75 -11.37
CA GLY A 201 -7.09 -7.01 -10.99
C GLY A 201 -7.36 -5.82 -11.93
N SER A 202 -7.36 -4.60 -11.38
CA SER A 202 -7.52 -3.34 -12.14
C SER A 202 -6.20 -2.72 -12.60
N GLU A 203 -5.07 -3.20 -12.09
CA GLU A 203 -3.74 -2.64 -12.40
C GLU A 203 -3.16 -3.28 -13.66
N SER A 204 -2.54 -2.47 -14.51
CA SER A 204 -1.88 -2.94 -15.72
C SER A 204 -0.38 -2.68 -15.65
N PHE A 205 0.39 -3.59 -16.23
CA PHE A 205 1.84 -3.59 -16.26
C PHE A 205 2.32 -3.72 -17.70
N ALA A 206 3.42 -3.04 -18.02
CA ALA A 206 3.97 -3.06 -19.38
C ALA A 206 4.64 -4.39 -19.74
N PHE A 207 5.19 -5.10 -18.75
CA PHE A 207 6.03 -6.27 -18.97
C PHE A 207 5.65 -7.42 -18.04
N GLN A 208 6.01 -8.64 -18.45
CA GLN A 208 5.75 -9.85 -17.67
C GLN A 208 6.77 -10.94 -17.91
N LYS A 209 6.95 -11.80 -16.89
CA LYS A 209 7.78 -12.98 -16.96
C LYS A 209 7.17 -14.11 -16.15
N THR A 210 6.95 -15.23 -16.82
CA THR A 210 6.52 -16.48 -16.21
C THR A 210 7.75 -17.22 -15.73
N VAL A 211 7.74 -17.54 -14.45
CA VAL A 211 8.75 -18.34 -13.77
C VAL A 211 8.22 -19.77 -13.74
N ASP A 212 8.94 -20.67 -14.40
CA ASP A 212 8.72 -22.11 -14.30
C ASP A 212 9.79 -22.72 -13.39
N LEU A 213 9.37 -23.16 -12.21
CA LEU A 213 10.27 -23.66 -11.18
C LEU A 213 10.93 -24.98 -11.57
N ALA A 214 10.23 -25.84 -12.31
CA ALA A 214 10.81 -27.08 -12.81
C ALA A 214 11.91 -26.79 -13.83
N PHE A 215 11.71 -25.81 -14.72
CA PHE A 215 12.73 -25.36 -15.67
C PHE A 215 13.95 -24.75 -14.97
N LEU A 216 13.76 -24.07 -13.84
CA LEU A 216 14.85 -23.56 -13.00
C LEU A 216 15.52 -24.63 -12.12
N GLY A 217 15.14 -25.91 -12.26
CA GLY A 217 15.74 -27.02 -11.53
C GLY A 217 15.28 -27.13 -10.07
N VAL A 218 14.19 -26.46 -9.69
CA VAL A 218 13.56 -26.65 -8.38
C VAL A 218 12.86 -28.01 -8.38
N PRO A 219 13.10 -28.89 -7.38
CA PRO A 219 12.49 -30.21 -7.36
C PRO A 219 10.99 -30.12 -7.07
N ALA A 220 10.21 -31.04 -7.65
CA ALA A 220 8.76 -31.12 -7.44
C ALA A 220 8.36 -31.24 -5.97
N GLY A 221 9.21 -31.87 -5.15
CA GLY A 221 9.00 -31.95 -3.70
C GLY A 221 8.98 -30.58 -3.01
N SER A 222 9.67 -29.57 -3.56
CA SER A 222 9.73 -28.21 -2.99
C SER A 222 8.62 -27.29 -3.50
N TYR A 223 8.14 -27.45 -4.74
CA TYR A 223 7.08 -26.57 -5.24
C TYR A 223 5.68 -27.17 -5.15
N GLY A 224 5.56 -28.50 -5.09
CA GLY A 224 4.29 -29.22 -5.00
C GLY A 224 3.86 -29.60 -3.58
N THR A 225 4.66 -29.26 -2.57
CA THR A 225 4.39 -29.59 -1.16
C THR A 225 4.39 -28.33 -0.31
N GLN A 226 3.53 -28.29 0.70
CA GLN A 226 3.54 -27.26 1.74
C GLN A 226 4.92 -27.13 2.40
N ASN A 227 5.26 -25.93 2.88
CA ASN A 227 6.57 -25.57 3.45
C ASN A 227 7.79 -25.72 2.52
N GLY A 228 7.56 -25.93 1.22
CA GLY A 228 8.66 -26.00 0.26
C GLY A 228 9.06 -24.61 -0.25
N LEU A 229 8.18 -23.91 -0.97
CA LEU A 229 8.41 -22.53 -1.40
C LEU A 229 8.34 -21.58 -0.20
N GLN A 230 9.20 -20.56 -0.15
CA GLN A 230 9.25 -19.57 0.95
C GLN A 230 8.74 -18.21 0.47
N PHE A 231 9.43 -17.61 -0.49
CA PHE A 231 9.08 -16.33 -1.09
C PHE A 231 9.78 -16.13 -2.43
N ALA A 232 9.28 -15.19 -3.24
CA ALA A 232 9.95 -14.67 -4.42
C ALA A 232 10.38 -13.22 -4.15
N LYS A 233 11.67 -12.95 -4.29
CA LYS A 233 12.24 -11.60 -4.23
C LYS A 233 12.36 -11.03 -5.63
N VAL A 234 11.73 -9.88 -5.86
CA VAL A 234 11.71 -9.17 -7.13
C VAL A 234 12.52 -7.90 -7.00
N ARG A 235 13.55 -7.74 -7.82
CA ARG A 235 14.40 -6.55 -7.86
C ARG A 235 14.34 -5.92 -9.24
N LEU A 236 14.18 -4.60 -9.30
CA LEU A 236 14.21 -3.86 -10.57
C LEU A 236 15.59 -3.24 -10.83
N PHE A 237 15.93 -3.11 -12.09
CA PHE A 237 17.17 -2.48 -12.56
C PHE A 237 16.90 -1.51 -13.70
N TYR A 238 17.81 -0.55 -13.83
CA TYR A 238 17.91 0.41 -14.94
C TYR A 238 16.81 1.47 -15.00
N ASN A 239 15.77 1.40 -14.17
CA ASN A 239 14.77 2.46 -14.03
C ASN A 239 15.29 3.61 -13.14
N THR A 240 16.22 4.38 -13.68
CA THR A 240 16.84 5.53 -13.00
C THR A 240 16.03 6.82 -13.12
N ASP A 241 14.94 6.81 -13.89
CA ASP A 241 14.04 7.94 -14.11
C ASP A 241 12.85 7.92 -13.16
N ILE A 242 12.13 6.81 -13.10
CA ILE A 242 10.91 6.65 -12.29
C ILE A 242 10.86 5.29 -11.58
N SER A 243 10.22 5.28 -10.42
CA SER A 243 9.87 4.02 -9.75
C SER A 243 8.71 3.33 -10.47
N HIS A 244 8.78 2.00 -10.52
CA HIS A 244 7.79 1.14 -11.17
C HIS A 244 7.21 0.14 -10.17
N GLU A 245 5.91 -0.09 -10.25
CA GLU A 245 5.24 -1.14 -9.47
C GLU A 245 5.52 -2.53 -10.06
N ALA A 246 5.35 -3.54 -9.22
CA ALA A 246 5.33 -4.93 -9.63
C ALA A 246 4.23 -5.71 -8.91
N GLY A 247 3.77 -6.77 -9.55
CA GLY A 247 2.76 -7.68 -9.03
C GLY A 247 3.07 -9.13 -9.36
N ILE A 248 2.37 -10.03 -8.69
CA ILE A 248 2.43 -11.47 -8.89
C ILE A 248 1.07 -12.02 -9.31
N ASN A 249 1.09 -12.98 -10.23
CA ASN A 249 -0.06 -13.77 -10.65
C ASN A 249 0.30 -15.26 -10.57
N VAL A 250 -0.46 -16.01 -9.79
CA VAL A 250 -0.31 -17.46 -9.61
C VAL A 250 -1.49 -18.24 -10.21
N ASN A 251 -2.30 -17.64 -11.06
CA ASN A 251 -3.45 -18.28 -11.71
C ASN A 251 -2.99 -19.23 -12.84
N PHE A 252 -2.38 -20.35 -12.44
CA PHE A 252 -1.97 -21.44 -13.32
C PHE A 252 -2.60 -22.75 -12.84
N ALA A 253 -2.77 -23.70 -13.77
CA ALA A 253 -3.38 -24.98 -13.45
C ALA A 253 -2.55 -25.74 -12.40
N GLY A 254 -3.21 -26.22 -11.34
CA GLY A 254 -2.57 -26.96 -10.25
C GLY A 254 -1.97 -26.10 -9.14
N ASN A 255 -2.02 -24.77 -9.26
CA ASN A 255 -1.58 -23.86 -8.20
C ASN A 255 -2.64 -23.69 -7.12
N THR A 256 -2.18 -23.48 -5.88
CA THR A 256 -3.03 -23.00 -4.78
C THR A 256 -3.02 -21.47 -4.69
N LEU A 257 -3.77 -20.94 -3.74
CA LEU A 257 -3.88 -19.50 -3.50
C LEU A 257 -2.65 -18.97 -2.76
N LEU A 258 -2.37 -17.68 -2.93
CA LEU A 258 -1.34 -17.01 -2.15
C LEU A 258 -1.78 -16.88 -0.68
N PRO A 259 -0.85 -17.05 0.28
CA PRO A 259 -1.09 -16.60 1.63
C PRO A 259 -1.13 -15.08 1.69
N SER A 260 -1.43 -14.53 2.87
CA SER A 260 -1.36 -13.09 3.09
C SER A 260 0.03 -12.53 2.69
N GLN A 261 0.04 -11.34 2.09
CA GLN A 261 1.26 -10.67 1.62
C GLN A 261 1.74 -9.57 2.59
N GLY A 262 0.98 -9.34 3.66
CA GLY A 262 1.27 -8.37 4.70
C GLY A 262 0.03 -8.13 5.55
N ILE A 263 0.09 -7.14 6.42
CA ILE A 263 -1.00 -6.75 7.30
C ILE A 263 -1.65 -5.50 6.74
N ARG A 264 -2.97 -5.46 6.77
CA ARG A 264 -3.77 -4.26 6.53
C ARG A 264 -4.31 -3.75 7.85
N ILE A 265 -4.08 -2.47 8.12
CA ILE A 265 -4.57 -1.79 9.31
C ILE A 265 -5.52 -0.71 8.85
N GLU A 266 -6.80 -0.89 9.17
CA GLU A 266 -7.83 0.11 8.93
C GLU A 266 -8.18 0.79 10.24
N SER A 267 -7.86 2.07 10.39
CA SER A 267 -8.14 2.86 11.60
C SER A 267 -9.11 3.99 11.29
N VAL A 268 -10.16 4.10 12.10
CA VAL A 268 -11.16 5.16 12.03
C VAL A 268 -11.10 5.97 13.31
N GLY A 269 -10.84 7.27 13.18
CA GLY A 269 -10.86 8.23 14.28
C GLY A 269 -12.07 9.17 14.17
N ALA A 270 -12.63 9.52 15.32
CA ALA A 270 -13.81 10.37 15.45
C ALA A 270 -13.62 11.43 16.54
N SER A 271 -14.03 12.68 16.26
CA SER A 271 -14.05 13.78 17.21
C SER A 271 -15.21 14.71 16.86
N GLY A 272 -16.13 14.96 17.81
CA GLY A 272 -17.32 15.76 17.55
C GLY A 272 -18.17 15.18 16.42
N GLN A 273 -18.28 15.90 15.30
CA GLN A 273 -18.96 15.41 14.08
C GLN A 273 -18.00 14.93 12.99
N ALA A 274 -16.70 15.07 13.19
CA ALA A 274 -15.70 14.70 12.19
C ALA A 274 -15.29 13.23 12.34
N ASN A 275 -15.27 12.51 11.21
CA ASN A 275 -14.74 11.16 11.09
C ASN A 275 -13.63 11.13 10.03
N ARG A 276 -12.54 10.42 10.34
CA ARG A 276 -11.40 10.22 9.45
C ARG A 276 -11.00 8.75 9.46
N LYS A 277 -10.64 8.23 8.29
CA LYS A 277 -10.20 6.84 8.11
C LYS A 277 -8.80 6.86 7.50
N ILE A 278 -7.92 6.01 8.03
CA ILE A 278 -6.58 5.75 7.53
C ILE A 278 -6.48 4.25 7.25
N ASP A 279 -5.89 3.90 6.12
CA ASP A 279 -5.68 2.53 5.67
C ASP A 279 -4.20 2.35 5.36
N VAL A 280 -3.56 1.41 6.06
CA VAL A 280 -2.12 1.18 5.98
C VAL A 280 -1.85 -0.27 5.59
N PHE A 281 -0.99 -0.44 4.59
CA PHE A 281 -0.41 -1.72 4.25
C PHE A 281 1.00 -1.83 4.84
N GLN A 282 1.24 -2.90 5.60
CA GLN A 282 2.54 -3.26 6.14
C GLN A 282 2.98 -4.61 5.58
N GLY A 283 4.05 -4.65 4.79
CA GLY A 283 4.64 -5.92 4.36
C GLY A 283 5.30 -6.67 5.51
N PHE A 284 5.41 -7.99 5.41
CA PHE A 284 6.18 -8.79 6.37
C PHE A 284 7.68 -8.49 6.28
N GLY A 285 8.40 -8.76 7.37
CA GLY A 285 9.83 -8.48 7.48
C GLY A 285 10.67 -9.24 6.45
N GLU A 286 11.57 -8.54 5.77
CA GLU A 286 12.48 -9.12 4.79
C GLU A 286 13.78 -9.61 5.46
N PRO A 287 14.32 -10.79 5.08
CA PRO A 287 15.65 -11.19 5.53
C PRO A 287 16.72 -10.17 5.09
N PRO A 288 17.72 -9.86 5.92
CA PRO A 288 18.75 -8.89 5.59
C PRO A 288 19.46 -9.22 4.25
N PRO A 289 19.66 -8.23 3.35
CA PRO A 289 20.22 -8.46 2.01
C PRO A 289 21.60 -9.11 1.97
N VAL A 290 22.34 -9.07 3.09
CA VAL A 290 23.64 -9.75 3.26
C VAL A 290 23.55 -11.26 3.03
N PHE A 291 22.39 -11.88 3.29
CA PHE A 291 22.20 -13.32 3.12
C PHE A 291 21.86 -13.73 1.68
N ASP A 292 21.67 -12.76 0.78
CA ASP A 292 21.28 -13.02 -0.61
C ASP A 292 22.46 -12.93 -1.59
N VAL A 293 23.63 -12.50 -1.13
CA VAL A 293 24.82 -12.27 -1.95
C VAL A 293 25.90 -13.32 -1.68
N ALA A 294 26.57 -13.78 -2.74
CA ALA A 294 27.64 -14.77 -2.61
C ALA A 294 28.91 -14.18 -1.94
N ILE A 295 29.09 -12.85 -2.03
CA ILE A 295 30.21 -12.13 -1.45
C ILE A 295 29.66 -10.88 -0.77
N PHE A 296 29.95 -10.75 0.52
CA PHE A 296 29.67 -9.55 1.30
C PHE A 296 30.98 -8.98 1.82
N SER A 297 31.22 -7.69 1.60
CA SER A 297 32.39 -6.99 2.13
C SER A 297 31.95 -5.63 2.67
N VAL A 298 32.34 -5.34 3.92
CA VAL A 298 32.10 -4.05 4.57
C VAL A 298 33.07 -2.98 4.05
N GLY A 299 34.19 -3.39 3.44
CA GLY A 299 35.16 -2.52 2.76
C GLY A 299 35.21 -2.75 1.25
N GLY A 300 35.82 -1.82 0.50
CA GLY A 300 35.97 -1.93 -0.95
C GLY A 300 36.64 -3.23 -1.37
N ILE A 301 36.03 -3.96 -2.29
CA ILE A 301 36.61 -5.17 -2.87
C ILE A 301 37.58 -4.72 -3.97
N THR A 302 38.87 -4.76 -3.69
CA THR A 302 39.90 -4.68 -4.74
C THR A 302 40.01 -6.02 -5.44
N LYS A 303 39.84 -6.00 -6.76
CA LYS A 303 39.96 -7.15 -7.65
C LYS A 303 41.40 -7.70 -7.69
#